data_AF-A0A832J888-F1
#
_entry.id   AF-A0A832J888-F1
#
_cell.length_a   1.000
_cell.length_b   1.000
_cell.length_c   1.000
_cell.angle_alpha   90.00
_cell.angle_beta   90.00
_cell.angle_gamma   90.00
#
_symmetry.space_group_name_H-M   'P 1'
#
loop_
_entity.id
_entity.type
_entity.pdbx_description
1 polymer ?
#
loop_
_entity_poly.entity_id
_entity_poly.type
_entity_poly.pdbx_seq_one_letter_code
_entity_poly.pdbx_strand_id
1 'polypeptide(L)'
;MKRLLLKICLLSVVLWAGVVGAVESFTVSDIRVQGLQRISEGTIFNYMPIEIGDELDDARSGEIISTLYKTGFFKDIELLRDGDALIVKVLERPSIASISITGNSEISSEDLETGMENAGLTKGRILDVSLLDRIELDLQQQYVIRGFYAVEIETEVTPTGENQVDVTINIQEGEVALIRQVNIIGASAFDEDDLLDEFELGIPAFYSIFSSRDQYSKQKLAADIETLKSFYLDRGYINFNVVSTQVSITPEKKSVFITLNIDEGEQFTISSIELAGDLIVPEAELKGLIKVEPGDIFSRRKVNAISSAIGDRLGNEGYAFANVNAIPEIDAEGKQVSLIYFIDPGKRVYVRRINISGNEKTDDEVIRREFRQMEGAWLSTTKLNRSQVRVQRLGYLDQVTLETPLVPGISDQVDVNMSV
;
A
#
# COMPACT_ATOMS: atom_id res chain seq x y z
N MET A 1 -18.49 -54.17 64.24
CA MET A 1 -17.95 -52.80 64.43
C MET A 1 -17.32 -52.16 63.18
N LYS A 2 -17.08 -52.87 62.06
CA LYS A 2 -16.47 -52.26 60.84
C LYS A 2 -17.46 -51.62 59.85
N ARG A 3 -18.77 -51.90 59.92
CA ARG A 3 -19.80 -51.27 59.05
C ARG A 3 -20.40 -49.97 59.61
N LEU A 4 -20.16 -49.65 60.88
CA LEU A 4 -20.62 -48.41 61.51
C LEU A 4 -19.61 -47.27 61.28
N LEU A 5 -18.31 -47.57 61.28
CA LEU A 5 -17.24 -46.61 60.99
C LEU A 5 -17.21 -46.15 59.53
N LEU A 6 -17.61 -47.00 58.57
CA LEU A 6 -17.63 -46.62 57.16
C LEU A 6 -18.78 -45.64 56.81
N LYS A 7 -19.89 -45.66 57.57
CA LYS A 7 -21.00 -44.72 57.39
C LYS A 7 -20.73 -43.34 57.99
N ILE A 8 -19.85 -43.25 58.99
CA ILE A 8 -19.44 -41.98 59.60
C ILE A 8 -18.42 -41.27 58.69
N CYS A 9 -17.56 -42.03 57.99
CA CYS A 9 -16.59 -41.45 57.05
C CYS A 9 -17.25 -40.94 55.75
N LEU A 10 -18.37 -41.53 55.31
CA LEU A 10 -19.12 -41.02 54.15
C LEU A 10 -19.98 -39.79 54.47
N LEU A 11 -20.30 -39.54 55.75
CA LEU A 11 -21.04 -38.34 56.18
C LEU A 11 -20.12 -37.14 56.39
N SER A 12 -18.82 -37.35 56.61
CA SER A 12 -17.82 -36.28 56.74
C SER A 12 -17.28 -35.75 55.41
N VAL A 13 -17.52 -36.45 54.30
CA VAL A 13 -17.08 -36.01 52.95
C VAL A 13 -18.13 -35.15 52.23
N VAL A 14 -19.37 -35.09 52.75
CA VAL A 14 -20.45 -34.26 52.17
C VAL A 14 -20.48 -32.84 52.75
N LEU A 15 -19.71 -32.55 53.81
CA LEU A 15 -19.69 -31.23 54.48
C LEU A 15 -18.51 -30.33 54.09
N TRP A 16 -17.74 -30.71 53.08
CA TRP A 16 -16.80 -29.83 52.38
C TRP A 16 -17.30 -29.55 50.95
N ALA A 17 -18.61 -29.34 50.80
CA ALA A 17 -19.06 -28.43 49.77
C ALA A 17 -18.52 -27.06 50.17
N GLY A 18 -17.42 -26.65 49.53
CA GLY A 18 -16.84 -25.34 49.73
C GLY A 18 -17.95 -24.31 49.67
N VAL A 19 -18.04 -23.49 50.72
CA VAL A 19 -18.71 -22.21 50.65
C VAL A 19 -17.94 -21.45 49.58
N VAL A 20 -18.42 -21.53 48.34
CA VAL A 20 -18.13 -20.53 47.32
C VAL A 20 -18.69 -19.27 47.96
N GLY A 21 -17.80 -18.42 48.49
CA GLY A 21 -18.19 -17.13 49.02
C GLY A 21 -18.73 -16.32 47.87
N ALA A 22 -20.03 -16.48 47.59
CA ALA A 22 -20.78 -15.49 46.86
C ALA A 22 -20.66 -14.22 47.70
N VAL A 23 -20.00 -13.21 47.14
CA VAL A 23 -19.94 -11.90 47.76
C VAL A 23 -21.39 -11.46 47.96
N GLU A 24 -21.76 -11.14 49.20
CA GLU A 24 -23.10 -10.64 49.49
C GLU A 24 -23.34 -9.40 48.64
N SER A 25 -24.36 -9.47 47.78
CA SER A 25 -24.83 -8.32 47.04
C SER A 25 -25.21 -7.22 48.02
N PHE A 26 -24.90 -5.98 47.65
CA PHE A 26 -25.22 -4.85 48.51
C PHE A 26 -25.74 -3.67 47.69
N THR A 27 -26.58 -2.86 48.33
CA THR A 27 -27.08 -1.64 47.74
C THR A 27 -26.06 -0.53 47.89
N VAL A 28 -25.64 0.07 46.77
CA VAL A 28 -24.64 1.14 46.74
C VAL A 28 -25.27 2.44 47.24
N SER A 29 -24.83 2.91 48.41
CA SER A 29 -25.31 4.17 49.01
C SER A 29 -24.46 5.39 48.66
N ASP A 30 -23.19 5.17 48.31
CA ASP A 30 -22.19 6.19 48.00
C ASP A 30 -21.14 5.59 47.06
N ILE A 31 -20.62 6.38 46.12
CA ILE A 31 -19.55 5.96 45.21
C ILE A 31 -18.38 6.92 45.36
N ARG A 32 -17.23 6.39 45.78
CA ARG A 32 -16.00 7.16 45.96
C ARG A 32 -14.96 6.70 44.96
N VAL A 33 -14.33 7.64 44.29
CA VAL A 33 -13.26 7.34 43.33
C VAL A 33 -11.91 7.70 43.94
N GLN A 34 -10.92 6.83 43.76
CA GLN A 34 -9.55 7.02 44.25
C GLN A 34 -8.54 6.75 43.14
N GLY A 35 -7.45 7.52 43.12
CA GLY A 35 -6.34 7.31 42.17
C GLY A 35 -6.44 8.09 40.86
N LEU A 36 -7.48 8.91 40.71
CA LEU A 36 -7.58 9.89 39.64
C LEU A 36 -6.51 10.99 39.80
N GLN A 37 -6.00 11.45 38.67
CA GLN A 37 -5.03 12.54 38.58
C GLN A 37 -5.47 13.55 37.53
N ARG A 38 -5.73 13.11 36.29
CA ARG A 38 -6.10 13.99 35.18
C ARG A 38 -7.56 13.84 34.76
N ILE A 39 -8.14 12.67 34.98
CA ILE A 39 -9.53 12.39 34.58
C ILE A 39 -10.46 12.88 35.70
N SER A 40 -11.57 13.50 35.33
CA SER A 40 -12.57 13.94 36.30
C SER A 40 -13.41 12.78 36.79
N GLU A 41 -13.83 12.82 38.06
CA GLU A 41 -14.74 11.82 38.66
C GLU A 41 -16.04 11.67 37.85
N GLY A 42 -16.57 12.78 37.31
CA GLY A 42 -17.75 12.79 36.45
C GLY A 42 -17.59 11.92 35.18
N THR A 43 -16.37 11.74 34.69
CA THR A 43 -16.10 10.85 33.54
C THR A 43 -16.35 9.41 33.93
N ILE A 44 -15.87 8.99 35.10
CA ILE A 44 -16.10 7.63 35.62
C ILE A 44 -17.60 7.41 35.86
N PHE A 45 -18.30 8.35 36.49
CA PHE A 45 -19.74 8.23 36.73
C PHE A 45 -20.56 8.10 35.42
N ASN A 46 -20.12 8.73 34.33
CA ASN A 46 -20.81 8.65 33.05
C ASN A 46 -20.61 7.29 32.33
N TYR A 47 -19.47 6.63 32.53
CA TYR A 47 -19.16 5.35 31.88
C TYR A 47 -19.51 4.13 32.75
N MET A 48 -19.75 4.30 34.05
CA MET A 48 -20.13 3.20 34.92
C MET A 48 -21.62 2.86 34.76
N PRO A 49 -21.96 1.59 34.47
CA PRO A 49 -23.36 1.14 34.37
C PRO A 49 -23.97 0.90 35.77
N ILE A 50 -23.78 1.82 36.71
CA ILE A 50 -24.35 1.73 38.07
C ILE A 50 -24.61 3.11 38.65
N GLU A 51 -25.75 3.29 39.30
CA GLU A 51 -26.13 4.51 40.01
C GLU A 51 -26.25 4.28 41.52
N ILE A 52 -26.28 5.36 42.29
CA ILE A 52 -26.53 5.29 43.74
C ILE A 52 -27.96 4.76 43.95
N GLY A 53 -28.08 3.71 44.75
CA GLY A 53 -29.33 2.98 45.01
C GLY A 53 -29.43 1.64 44.27
N ASP A 54 -28.53 1.35 43.34
CA ASP A 54 -28.48 0.06 42.65
C ASP A 54 -27.85 -1.04 43.51
N GLU A 55 -28.27 -2.29 43.26
CA GLU A 55 -27.64 -3.48 43.84
C GLU A 55 -26.40 -3.88 43.03
N LEU A 56 -25.26 -4.03 43.71
CA LEU A 56 -24.00 -4.51 43.14
C LEU A 56 -23.78 -5.97 43.53
N ASP A 57 -23.64 -6.82 42.52
CA ASP A 57 -23.22 -8.22 42.62
C ASP A 57 -21.91 -8.47 41.86
N ASP A 58 -21.38 -9.69 41.91
CA ASP A 58 -20.13 -10.04 41.23
C ASP A 58 -20.22 -9.90 39.69
N ALA A 59 -21.40 -10.15 39.11
CA ALA A 59 -21.62 -10.04 37.68
C ALA A 59 -21.56 -8.58 37.21
N ARG A 60 -22.26 -7.68 37.91
CA ARG A 60 -22.20 -6.23 37.68
C ARG A 60 -20.83 -5.65 37.96
N SER A 61 -20.12 -6.16 38.98
CA SER A 61 -18.73 -5.77 39.25
C SER A 61 -17.82 -6.06 38.04
N GLY A 62 -17.96 -7.25 37.44
CA GLY A 62 -17.24 -7.61 36.21
C GLY A 62 -17.62 -6.73 35.00
N GLU A 63 -18.90 -6.36 34.87
CA GLU A 63 -19.37 -5.47 33.82
C GLU A 63 -18.82 -4.04 33.95
N ILE A 64 -18.81 -3.50 35.18
CA ILE A 64 -18.23 -2.18 35.49
C ILE A 64 -16.74 -2.17 35.14
N ILE A 65 -15.99 -3.16 35.63
CA ILE A 65 -14.55 -3.29 35.35
C ILE A 65 -14.32 -3.39 33.83
N SER A 66 -15.06 -4.25 33.13
CA SER A 66 -14.94 -4.40 31.67
C SER A 66 -15.24 -3.11 30.91
N THR A 67 -16.29 -2.38 31.32
CA THR A 67 -16.71 -1.12 30.68
C THR A 67 -15.67 -0.04 30.87
N LEU A 68 -15.15 0.10 32.10
CA LEU A 68 -14.08 1.06 32.40
C LEU A 68 -12.77 0.68 31.69
N TYR A 69 -12.39 -0.59 31.57
CA TYR A 69 -11.23 -0.99 30.76
C TYR A 69 -11.39 -0.67 29.27
N LYS A 70 -12.60 -0.85 28.71
CA LYS A 70 -12.89 -0.53 27.29
C LYS A 70 -12.73 0.94 26.96
N THR A 71 -12.79 1.85 27.95
CA THR A 71 -12.50 3.27 27.72
C THR A 71 -11.04 3.52 27.34
N GLY A 72 -10.12 2.60 27.68
CA GLY A 72 -8.68 2.76 27.46
C GLY A 72 -8.01 3.73 28.43
N PHE A 73 -8.72 4.27 29.42
CA PHE A 73 -8.21 5.29 30.32
C PHE A 73 -7.40 4.76 31.49
N PHE A 74 -7.62 3.51 31.87
CA PHE A 74 -7.08 2.93 33.08
C PHE A 74 -6.19 1.72 32.78
N LYS A 75 -5.07 1.65 33.50
CA LYS A 75 -4.15 0.50 33.50
C LYS A 75 -4.68 -0.58 34.44
N ASP A 76 -5.22 -0.17 35.58
CA ASP A 76 -5.72 -1.06 36.62
C ASP A 76 -6.98 -0.49 37.28
N ILE A 77 -7.92 -1.36 37.60
CA ILE A 77 -9.22 -1.00 38.20
C ILE A 77 -9.54 -2.01 39.30
N GLU A 78 -9.64 -1.53 40.53
CA GLU A 78 -10.03 -2.30 41.70
C GLU A 78 -11.34 -1.76 42.27
N LEU A 79 -12.32 -2.64 42.49
CA LEU A 79 -13.56 -2.32 43.19
C LEU A 79 -13.46 -2.83 44.63
N LEU A 80 -13.58 -1.91 45.59
CA LEU A 80 -13.53 -2.20 47.02
C LEU A 80 -14.84 -1.77 47.69
N ARG A 81 -15.22 -2.45 48.77
CA ARG A 81 -16.41 -2.15 49.57
C ARG A 81 -16.01 -1.60 50.93
N ASP A 82 -16.60 -0.46 51.32
CA ASP A 82 -16.48 0.13 52.66
C ASP A 82 -17.88 0.37 53.24
N GLY A 83 -18.39 -0.60 54.01
CA GLY A 83 -19.78 -0.60 54.46
C GLY A 83 -20.78 -0.71 53.29
N ASP A 84 -21.57 0.34 53.08
CA ASP A 84 -22.51 0.47 51.96
C ASP A 84 -21.98 1.41 50.85
N ALA A 85 -20.70 1.81 50.92
CA ALA A 85 -20.04 2.63 49.90
C ALA A 85 -19.18 1.78 48.97
N LEU A 86 -19.26 2.06 47.67
CA LEU A 86 -18.39 1.50 46.64
C LEU A 86 -17.17 2.40 46.45
N ILE A 87 -15.97 1.85 46.63
CA ILE A 87 -14.71 2.54 46.35
C ILE A 87 -14.16 2.01 45.02
N VAL A 88 -14.09 2.89 44.03
CA VAL A 88 -13.51 2.62 42.72
C VAL A 88 -12.08 3.14 42.73
N LYS A 89 -11.11 2.24 42.92
CA LYS A 89 -9.70 2.59 42.90
C LYS A 89 -9.15 2.34 41.50
N VAL A 90 -8.66 3.38 40.87
CA VAL A 90 -8.15 3.34 39.49
C VAL A 90 -6.69 3.74 39.43
N LEU A 91 -5.97 3.12 38.50
CA LEU A 91 -4.66 3.58 38.06
C LEU A 91 -4.80 4.09 36.63
N GLU A 92 -4.76 5.41 36.45
CA GLU A 92 -4.81 6.02 35.12
C GLU A 92 -3.65 5.55 34.24
N ARG A 93 -3.91 5.38 32.94
CA ARG A 93 -2.83 5.23 31.96
C ARG A 93 -2.15 6.59 31.76
N PRO A 94 -0.83 6.61 31.59
CA PRO A 94 -0.12 7.87 31.37
C PRO A 94 -0.42 8.45 29.98
N SER A 95 -0.37 9.77 29.87
CA SER A 95 -0.43 10.46 28.58
C SER A 95 0.97 10.72 28.00
N ILE A 96 1.10 10.72 26.68
CA ILE A 96 2.35 10.97 25.98
C ILE A 96 2.71 12.46 26.07
N ALA A 97 3.83 12.79 26.72
CA ALA A 97 4.35 14.15 26.84
C ALA A 97 5.16 14.57 25.60
N SER A 98 6.05 13.69 25.15
CA SER A 98 6.82 13.85 23.93
C SER A 98 7.11 12.51 23.27
N ILE A 99 7.38 12.56 21.96
CA ILE A 99 7.85 11.44 21.18
C ILE A 99 9.18 11.89 20.57
N SER A 100 10.23 11.10 20.75
CA SER A 100 11.53 11.37 20.15
C SER A 100 12.01 10.16 19.37
N ILE A 101 12.54 10.41 18.17
CA ILE A 101 13.10 9.37 17.30
C ILE A 101 14.58 9.68 17.14
N THR A 102 15.42 8.65 17.29
CA THR A 102 16.87 8.79 17.06
C THR A 102 17.37 7.69 16.13
N GLY A 103 18.41 8.00 15.37
CA GLY A 103 19.06 7.04 14.47
C GLY A 103 18.35 6.79 13.13
N ASN A 104 17.32 7.58 12.80
CA ASN A 104 16.65 7.55 11.49
C ASN A 104 17.38 8.43 10.47
N SER A 105 18.36 7.89 9.76
CA SER A 105 19.06 8.61 8.69
C SER A 105 18.45 8.35 7.31
N GLU A 106 17.86 7.18 7.10
CA GLU A 106 17.26 6.78 5.83
C GLU A 106 15.82 7.33 5.65
N ILE A 107 15.04 7.36 6.74
CA ILE A 107 13.65 7.85 6.72
C ILE A 107 13.60 9.18 7.48
N SER A 108 13.03 10.19 6.84
CA SER A 108 12.91 11.52 7.44
C SER A 108 12.06 11.46 8.72
N SER A 109 12.43 12.27 9.73
CA SER A 109 11.67 12.31 10.99
C SER A 109 10.22 12.76 10.75
N GLU A 110 9.98 13.64 9.78
CA GLU A 110 8.63 14.12 9.41
C GLU A 110 7.74 12.99 8.89
N ASP A 111 8.28 12.12 8.03
CA ASP A 111 7.53 10.97 7.51
C ASP A 111 7.21 9.97 8.62
N LEU A 112 8.16 9.73 9.52
CA LEU A 112 7.98 8.82 10.66
C LEU A 112 6.95 9.37 11.65
N GLU A 113 7.04 10.66 11.99
CA GLU A 113 6.06 11.35 12.84
C GLU A 113 4.66 11.27 12.24
N THR A 114 4.51 11.61 10.96
CA THR A 114 3.22 11.51 10.24
C THR A 114 2.66 10.08 10.26
N GLY A 115 3.52 9.07 10.05
CA GLY A 115 3.13 7.66 10.13
C GLY A 115 2.63 7.26 11.51
N MET A 116 3.33 7.67 12.57
CA MET A 116 2.96 7.41 13.95
C MET A 116 1.67 8.13 14.37
N GLU A 117 1.48 9.37 13.95
CA GLU A 117 0.26 10.13 14.20
C GLU A 117 -0.97 9.43 13.60
N ASN A 118 -0.84 8.94 12.35
CA ASN A 118 -1.87 8.16 11.68
C ASN A 118 -2.16 6.82 12.37
N ALA A 119 -1.13 6.19 12.95
CA ALA A 119 -1.27 4.98 13.77
C ALA A 119 -1.87 5.27 15.17
N GLY A 120 -1.94 6.55 15.56
CA GLY A 120 -2.54 7.02 16.79
C GLY A 120 -1.56 7.29 17.93
N LEU A 121 -0.25 7.21 17.69
CA LEU A 121 0.80 7.62 18.61
C LEU A 121 1.10 9.10 18.38
N THR A 122 0.50 9.97 19.18
CA THR A 122 0.73 11.42 19.11
C THR A 122 0.72 12.04 20.50
N LYS A 123 1.35 13.20 20.63
CA LYS A 123 1.46 13.96 21.88
C LYS A 123 0.08 14.28 22.47
N GLY A 124 -0.04 14.12 23.78
CA GLY A 124 -1.26 14.39 24.55
C GLY A 124 -2.27 13.25 24.55
N ARG A 125 -2.10 12.21 23.73
CA ARG A 125 -2.92 10.99 23.79
C ARG A 125 -2.46 10.06 24.91
N ILE A 126 -3.36 9.18 25.33
CA ILE A 126 -3.07 8.12 26.29
C ILE A 126 -2.16 7.08 25.63
N LEU A 127 -1.10 6.68 26.33
CA LEU A 127 -0.20 5.66 25.81
C LEU A 127 -0.88 4.29 25.83
N ASP A 128 -0.87 3.63 24.67
CA ASP A 128 -1.21 2.22 24.56
C ASP A 128 0.03 1.40 24.20
N VAL A 129 0.45 0.53 25.12
CA VAL A 129 1.70 -0.23 24.98
C VAL A 129 1.62 -1.20 23.80
N SER A 130 0.45 -1.77 23.51
CA SER A 130 0.26 -2.63 22.33
C SER A 130 0.44 -1.91 21.00
N LEU A 131 0.27 -0.58 20.96
CA LEU A 131 0.57 0.19 19.76
C LEU A 131 2.08 0.34 19.54
N LEU A 132 2.89 0.37 20.60
CA LEU A 132 4.35 0.45 20.47
C LEU A 132 4.91 -0.79 19.79
N ASP A 133 4.50 -2.00 20.23
CA ASP A 133 4.94 -3.26 19.61
C ASP A 133 4.57 -3.32 18.12
N ARG A 134 3.38 -2.81 17.77
CA ARG A 134 2.92 -2.75 16.39
C ARG A 134 3.74 -1.76 15.57
N ILE A 135 4.00 -0.58 16.11
CA ILE A 135 4.82 0.44 15.46
C ILE A 135 6.24 -0.07 15.25
N GLU A 136 6.83 -0.76 16.22
CA GLU A 136 8.14 -1.38 16.08
C GLU A 136 8.18 -2.36 14.89
N LEU A 137 7.20 -3.26 14.80
CA LEU A 137 7.10 -4.21 13.69
C LEU A 137 6.87 -3.53 12.34
N ASP A 138 5.99 -2.52 12.28
CA ASP A 138 5.69 -1.79 11.06
C ASP A 138 6.92 -1.01 10.58
N LEU A 139 7.64 -0.32 11.49
CA LEU A 139 8.90 0.35 11.19
C LEU A 139 9.97 -0.63 10.73
N GLN A 140 10.12 -1.77 11.42
CA GLN A 140 11.05 -2.82 11.01
C GLN A 140 10.77 -3.30 9.58
N GLN A 141 9.49 -3.51 9.23
CA GLN A 141 9.10 -3.87 7.87
C GLN A 141 9.43 -2.77 6.85
N GLN A 142 9.24 -1.50 7.19
CA GLN A 142 9.58 -0.38 6.30
C GLN A 142 11.07 -0.31 5.99
N TYR A 143 11.93 -0.56 6.98
CA TYR A 143 13.38 -0.64 6.81
C TYR A 143 13.79 -1.88 5.99
N VAL A 144 13.19 -3.04 6.28
CA VAL A 144 13.42 -4.29 5.52
C VAL A 144 13.07 -4.14 4.05
N ILE A 145 11.98 -3.44 3.72
CA ILE A 145 11.57 -3.16 2.33
C ILE A 145 12.65 -2.36 1.57
N ARG A 146 13.41 -1.51 2.28
CA ARG A 146 14.52 -0.69 1.75
C ARG A 146 15.88 -1.39 1.80
N GLY A 147 15.94 -2.65 2.25
CA GLY A 147 17.17 -3.45 2.30
C GLY A 147 17.91 -3.42 3.64
N PHE A 148 17.37 -2.76 4.66
CA PHE A 148 17.94 -2.73 6.02
C PHE A 148 17.42 -3.91 6.84
N TYR A 149 18.01 -5.09 6.63
CA TYR A 149 17.62 -6.32 7.35
C TYR A 149 18.20 -6.41 8.76
N ALA A 150 19.34 -5.75 8.97
CA ALA A 150 20.04 -5.65 10.25
C ALA A 150 19.47 -4.56 11.17
N VAL A 151 18.34 -3.95 10.79
CA VAL A 151 17.70 -2.93 11.61
C VAL A 151 17.28 -3.50 12.97
N GLU A 152 17.61 -2.77 14.02
CA GLU A 152 17.15 -3.00 15.39
C GLU A 152 16.42 -1.74 15.87
N ILE A 153 15.20 -1.91 16.37
CA ILE A 153 14.36 -0.81 16.84
C ILE A 153 14.02 -1.10 18.28
N GLU A 154 14.33 -0.15 19.17
CA GLU A 154 14.03 -0.26 20.59
C GLU A 154 13.14 0.91 21.00
N THR A 155 11.97 0.61 21.57
CA THR A 155 11.10 1.63 22.16
C THR A 155 11.28 1.70 23.66
N GLU A 156 11.63 2.87 24.19
CA GLU A 156 11.77 3.13 25.61
C GLU A 156 10.67 4.10 26.08
N VAL A 157 10.01 3.75 27.17
CA VAL A 157 8.97 4.57 27.80
C VAL A 157 9.50 5.09 29.13
N THR A 158 9.81 6.37 29.19
CA THR A 158 10.34 7.01 30.39
C THR A 158 9.23 7.78 31.10
N PRO A 159 8.89 7.46 32.36
CA PRO A 159 7.94 8.24 33.13
C PRO A 159 8.42 9.67 33.37
N THR A 160 7.58 10.62 33.02
CA THR A 160 7.74 12.04 33.30
C THR A 160 6.77 12.40 34.44
N GLY A 161 7.03 13.49 35.17
CA GLY A 161 6.13 13.93 36.23
C GLY A 161 4.68 14.11 35.75
N GLU A 162 3.71 14.09 36.68
CA GLU A 162 2.28 14.31 36.41
C GLU A 162 1.55 13.22 35.57
N ASN A 163 1.90 11.94 35.77
CA ASN A 163 1.32 10.80 35.02
C ASN A 163 1.49 10.95 33.50
N GLN A 164 2.68 11.40 33.11
CA GLN A 164 3.07 11.51 31.71
C GLN A 164 4.24 10.58 31.41
N VAL A 165 4.45 10.31 30.13
CA VAL A 165 5.57 9.51 29.65
C VAL A 165 6.17 10.14 28.41
N ASP A 166 7.49 10.11 28.32
CA ASP A 166 8.24 10.36 27.11
C ASP A 166 8.50 9.03 26.40
N VAL A 167 8.19 8.97 25.11
CA VAL A 167 8.41 7.79 24.27
C VAL A 167 9.62 8.06 23.40
N THR A 168 10.67 7.26 23.56
CA THR A 168 11.88 7.33 22.76
C THR A 168 11.96 6.10 21.88
N ILE A 169 12.09 6.31 20.57
CA ILE A 169 12.30 5.24 19.59
C ILE A 169 13.74 5.34 19.09
N ASN A 170 14.55 4.37 19.47
CA ASN A 170 15.95 4.28 19.06
C ASN A 170 16.04 3.31 17.88
N ILE A 171 16.45 3.82 16.72
CA ILE A 171 16.58 3.05 15.49
C ILE A 171 18.08 2.85 15.22
N GLN A 172 18.51 1.61 15.18
CA GLN A 172 19.83 1.23 14.69
C GLN A 172 19.64 0.62 13.31
N GLU A 173 19.81 1.42 12.26
CA GLU A 173 19.51 1.00 10.88
C GLU A 173 20.37 -0.17 10.41
N GLY A 174 21.63 -0.20 10.83
CA GLY A 174 22.61 -1.20 10.40
C GLY A 174 23.10 -0.98 8.97
N GLU A 175 23.85 -1.94 8.44
CA GLU A 175 24.30 -1.91 7.05
C GLU A 175 23.20 -2.44 6.11
N VAL A 176 23.08 -1.84 4.92
CA VAL A 176 22.21 -2.34 3.85
C VAL A 176 22.72 -3.71 3.37
N ALA A 177 21.82 -4.68 3.25
CA ALA A 177 22.18 -5.98 2.70
C ALA A 177 22.38 -5.86 1.18
N LEU A 178 23.55 -6.28 0.71
CA LEU A 178 23.93 -6.18 -0.70
C LEU A 178 23.64 -7.49 -1.45
N ILE A 179 23.16 -7.38 -2.67
CA ILE A 179 22.95 -8.51 -3.58
C ILE A 179 24.31 -9.04 -3.98
N ARG A 180 24.57 -10.30 -3.66
CA ARG A 180 25.81 -11.00 -4.05
C ARG A 180 25.65 -11.79 -5.33
N GLN A 181 24.45 -12.28 -5.59
CA GLN A 181 24.17 -13.12 -6.75
C GLN A 181 22.68 -13.10 -7.07
N VAL A 182 22.38 -13.06 -8.36
CA VAL A 182 21.05 -13.27 -8.93
C VAL A 182 21.18 -14.45 -9.88
N ASN A 183 20.34 -15.47 -9.71
CA ASN A 183 20.33 -16.65 -10.55
C ASN A 183 18.97 -16.79 -11.25
N ILE A 184 18.98 -17.14 -12.52
CA ILE A 184 17.79 -17.45 -13.32
C ILE A 184 17.87 -18.92 -13.77
N ILE A 185 17.01 -19.75 -13.18
CA ILE A 185 16.92 -21.18 -13.47
C ILE A 185 15.75 -21.42 -14.41
N GLY A 186 16.00 -22.17 -15.49
CA GLY A 186 15.01 -22.47 -16.53
C GLY A 186 15.16 -21.64 -17.80
N ALA A 187 16.10 -20.68 -17.82
CA ALA A 187 16.52 -20.00 -19.04
C ALA A 187 17.30 -20.97 -19.94
N SER A 188 16.85 -21.13 -21.19
CA SER A 188 17.50 -21.99 -22.19
C SER A 188 17.55 -21.33 -23.56
N ALA A 189 16.62 -20.42 -23.86
CA ALA A 189 16.56 -19.67 -25.10
C ALA A 189 17.51 -18.47 -25.15
N PHE A 190 17.88 -17.92 -23.98
CA PHE A 190 18.75 -16.75 -23.84
C PHE A 190 19.82 -17.02 -22.79
N ASP A 191 20.98 -16.38 -22.95
CA ASP A 191 22.04 -16.44 -21.96
C ASP A 191 21.61 -15.67 -20.69
N GLU A 192 21.93 -16.21 -19.52
CA GLU A 192 21.53 -15.64 -18.23
C GLU A 192 22.06 -14.21 -18.04
N ASP A 193 23.30 -13.94 -18.47
CA ASP A 193 23.91 -12.61 -18.38
C ASP A 193 23.12 -11.56 -19.19
N ASP A 194 22.63 -11.91 -20.38
CA ASP A 194 21.81 -11.00 -21.21
C ASP A 194 20.47 -10.66 -20.52
N LEU A 195 19.91 -11.61 -19.75
CA LEU A 195 18.68 -11.40 -18.99
C LEU A 195 18.94 -10.52 -17.75
N LEU A 196 20.07 -10.71 -17.08
CA LEU A 196 20.47 -9.93 -15.91
C LEU A 196 20.87 -8.49 -16.27
N ASP A 197 21.37 -8.26 -17.47
CA ASP A 197 21.70 -6.91 -17.96
C ASP A 197 20.46 -6.01 -18.10
N GLU A 198 19.28 -6.59 -18.32
CA GLU A 198 18.00 -5.86 -18.41
C GLU A 198 17.46 -5.47 -17.02
N PHE A 199 17.98 -6.03 -15.94
CA PHE A 199 17.49 -5.75 -14.59
C PHE A 199 17.99 -4.39 -14.09
N GLU A 200 17.23 -3.76 -13.20
CA GLU A 200 17.72 -2.68 -12.35
C GLU A 200 18.59 -3.24 -11.22
N LEU A 201 18.20 -4.37 -10.63
CA LEU A 201 19.00 -5.04 -9.61
C LEU A 201 20.12 -5.89 -10.22
N GLY A 202 21.25 -5.94 -9.53
CA GLY A 202 22.34 -6.81 -9.93
C GLY A 202 23.65 -6.44 -9.26
N ILE A 203 24.72 -7.11 -9.68
CA ILE A 203 26.06 -6.82 -9.21
C ILE A 203 26.57 -5.61 -10.01
N PRO A 204 26.93 -4.50 -9.36
CA PRO A 204 27.46 -3.34 -10.09
C PRO A 204 28.77 -3.72 -10.77
N ALA A 205 28.93 -3.25 -12.01
CA ALA A 205 30.18 -3.42 -12.73
C ALA A 205 31.34 -2.75 -11.95
N PHE A 206 32.55 -3.28 -12.08
CA PHE A 206 33.71 -2.84 -11.27
C PHE A 206 34.03 -1.34 -11.39
N TYR A 207 33.62 -0.69 -12.48
CA TYR A 207 33.82 0.74 -12.75
C TYR A 207 32.68 1.64 -12.24
N SER A 208 31.57 1.06 -11.77
CA SER A 208 30.35 1.77 -11.38
C SER A 208 30.27 1.98 -9.85
N ILE A 209 31.23 2.75 -9.32
CA ILE A 209 31.40 2.96 -7.87
C ILE A 209 30.25 3.72 -7.18
N PHE A 210 29.36 4.39 -7.93
CA PHE A 210 28.20 5.12 -7.40
C PHE A 210 26.86 4.43 -7.69
N SER A 211 26.90 3.15 -8.07
CA SER A 211 25.70 2.38 -8.39
C SER A 211 25.02 1.85 -7.13
N SER A 212 23.69 1.92 -7.09
CA SER A 212 22.83 1.32 -6.06
C SER A 212 22.10 0.07 -6.57
N ARG A 213 22.64 -0.59 -7.60
CA ARG A 213 22.06 -1.79 -8.24
C ARG A 213 22.10 -3.02 -7.32
N ASP A 214 23.07 -3.09 -6.42
CA ASP A 214 23.21 -4.16 -5.44
C ASP A 214 22.34 -3.98 -4.20
N GLN A 215 21.62 -2.86 -4.06
CA GLN A 215 20.72 -2.65 -2.94
C GLN A 215 19.38 -3.32 -3.21
N TYR A 216 19.13 -4.44 -2.51
CA TYR A 216 17.87 -5.15 -2.64
C TYR A 216 16.70 -4.30 -2.15
N SER A 217 15.67 -4.19 -2.98
CA SER A 217 14.34 -3.79 -2.54
C SER A 217 13.29 -4.68 -3.21
N LYS A 218 12.18 -4.92 -2.50
CA LYS A 218 11.10 -5.75 -3.02
C LYS A 218 10.47 -5.12 -4.28
N GLN A 219 10.38 -3.79 -4.33
CA GLN A 219 9.81 -3.05 -5.44
C GLN A 219 10.67 -3.17 -6.71
N LYS A 220 11.99 -3.01 -6.58
CA LYS A 220 12.91 -3.14 -7.73
C LYS A 220 12.87 -4.56 -8.28
N LEU A 221 12.90 -5.58 -7.42
CA LEU A 221 12.78 -6.97 -7.87
C LEU A 221 11.45 -7.25 -8.60
N ALA A 222 10.34 -6.70 -8.10
CA ALA A 222 9.06 -6.83 -8.77
C ALA A 222 9.04 -6.15 -10.16
N ALA A 223 9.70 -4.99 -10.29
CA ALA A 223 9.87 -4.31 -11.56
C ALA A 223 10.74 -5.14 -12.52
N ASP A 224 11.86 -5.69 -12.05
CA ASP A 224 12.76 -6.54 -12.83
C ASP A 224 12.08 -7.81 -13.34
N ILE A 225 11.23 -8.43 -12.52
CA ILE A 225 10.41 -9.58 -12.94
C ILE A 225 9.45 -9.20 -14.08
N GLU A 226 8.84 -8.02 -14.04
CA GLU A 226 7.98 -7.55 -15.14
C GLU A 226 8.79 -7.16 -16.38
N THR A 227 10.00 -6.62 -16.20
CA THR A 227 10.96 -6.39 -17.29
C THR A 227 11.34 -7.70 -17.97
N LEU A 228 11.68 -8.74 -17.20
CA LEU A 228 11.96 -10.09 -17.71
C LEU A 228 10.76 -10.64 -18.49
N LYS A 229 9.56 -10.55 -17.91
CA LYS A 229 8.34 -10.99 -18.56
C LYS A 229 8.10 -10.25 -19.88
N SER A 230 8.30 -8.95 -19.88
CA SER A 230 8.19 -8.12 -21.09
C SER A 230 9.23 -8.50 -22.13
N PHE A 231 10.47 -8.78 -21.72
CA PHE A 231 11.57 -9.20 -22.60
C PHE A 231 11.23 -10.48 -23.39
N TYR A 232 10.66 -11.48 -22.73
CA TYR A 232 10.24 -12.74 -23.33
C TYR A 232 8.99 -12.58 -24.21
N LEU A 233 7.96 -11.88 -23.72
CA LEU A 233 6.73 -11.59 -24.47
C LEU A 233 6.99 -10.78 -25.76
N ASP A 234 8.00 -9.92 -25.75
CA ASP A 234 8.43 -9.15 -26.91
C ASP A 234 9.15 -9.98 -27.97
N ARG A 235 9.59 -11.19 -27.62
CA ARG A 235 10.34 -12.13 -28.47
C ARG A 235 9.55 -13.40 -28.80
N GLY A 236 8.25 -13.41 -28.54
CA GLY A 236 7.33 -14.45 -29.00
C GLY A 236 6.99 -15.53 -27.96
N TYR A 237 7.50 -15.42 -26.74
CA TYR A 237 7.25 -16.40 -25.67
C TYR A 237 5.98 -16.03 -24.90
N ILE A 238 4.82 -16.35 -25.46
CA ILE A 238 3.51 -15.91 -24.95
C ILE A 238 3.15 -16.59 -23.62
N ASN A 239 3.57 -17.85 -23.46
CA ASN A 239 3.33 -18.64 -22.26
C ASN A 239 4.43 -18.47 -21.21
N PHE A 240 5.32 -17.47 -21.37
CA PHE A 240 6.37 -17.19 -20.40
C PHE A 240 5.77 -16.96 -19.02
N ASN A 241 6.30 -17.64 -18.01
CA ASN A 241 5.86 -17.50 -16.64
C ASN A 241 7.03 -17.59 -15.65
N VAL A 242 6.97 -16.78 -14.59
CA VAL A 242 7.88 -16.91 -13.44
C VAL A 242 7.22 -17.86 -12.44
N VAL A 243 7.76 -19.07 -12.32
CA VAL A 243 7.23 -20.14 -11.47
C VAL A 243 7.39 -19.81 -10.00
N SER A 244 8.54 -19.29 -9.60
CA SER A 244 8.79 -18.86 -8.22
C SER A 244 9.98 -17.90 -8.12
N THR A 245 9.93 -17.09 -7.06
CA THR A 245 11.00 -16.16 -6.67
C THR A 245 11.44 -16.51 -5.26
N GLN A 246 12.70 -16.88 -5.10
CA GLN A 246 13.30 -17.19 -3.81
C GLN A 246 14.33 -16.13 -3.47
N VAL A 247 14.20 -15.53 -2.29
CA VAL A 247 15.16 -14.56 -1.76
C VAL A 247 15.69 -15.13 -0.47
N SER A 248 17.01 -15.35 -0.42
CA SER A 248 17.69 -15.84 0.78
C SER A 248 18.72 -14.82 1.24
N ILE A 249 18.91 -14.78 2.55
CA ILE A 249 19.75 -13.79 3.23
C ILE A 249 20.71 -14.54 4.12
N THR A 250 21.97 -14.09 4.17
CA THR A 250 22.94 -14.72 5.07
C THR A 250 22.58 -14.48 6.54
N PRO A 251 23.00 -15.35 7.47
CA PRO A 251 22.74 -15.17 8.90
C PRO A 251 23.22 -13.81 9.46
N GLU A 252 24.27 -13.25 8.87
CA GLU A 252 24.82 -11.93 9.23
C GLU A 252 23.99 -10.75 8.68
N LYS A 253 22.94 -11.03 7.90
CA LYS A 253 22.03 -10.03 7.30
C LYS A 253 22.70 -9.02 6.35
N LYS A 254 23.89 -9.36 5.83
CA LYS A 254 24.68 -8.47 4.94
C LYS A 254 24.58 -8.80 3.46
N SER A 255 24.13 -10.00 3.11
CA SER A 255 24.18 -10.48 1.74
C SER A 255 22.88 -11.17 1.35
N VAL A 256 22.39 -10.80 0.16
CA VAL A 256 21.14 -11.30 -0.43
C VAL A 256 21.46 -12.12 -1.67
N PHE A 257 20.80 -13.25 -1.80
CA PHE A 257 20.85 -14.13 -2.96
C PHE A 257 19.44 -14.30 -3.51
N ILE A 258 19.27 -13.99 -4.79
CA ILE A 258 17.99 -14.06 -5.48
C ILE A 258 18.03 -15.22 -6.46
N THR A 259 16.99 -16.05 -6.47
CA THR A 259 16.83 -17.14 -7.44
C THR A 259 15.45 -17.08 -8.05
N LEU A 260 15.40 -16.89 -9.36
CA LEU A 260 14.19 -16.89 -10.17
C LEU A 260 14.08 -18.23 -10.87
N ASN A 261 12.99 -18.96 -10.65
CA ASN A 261 12.67 -20.13 -11.44
C ASN A 261 11.65 -19.72 -12.49
N ILE A 262 11.99 -19.90 -13.77
CA ILE A 262 11.15 -19.49 -14.90
C ILE A 262 10.76 -20.71 -15.75
N ASP A 263 9.64 -20.55 -16.44
CA ASP A 263 9.22 -21.40 -17.54
C ASP A 263 9.12 -20.52 -18.79
N GLU A 264 10.03 -20.73 -19.73
CA GLU A 264 10.10 -19.92 -20.96
C GLU A 264 8.88 -20.14 -21.85
N GLY A 265 8.33 -21.35 -21.84
CA GLY A 265 7.36 -21.78 -22.83
C GLY A 265 7.97 -21.85 -24.25
N GLU A 266 7.10 -21.88 -25.25
CA GLU A 266 7.50 -21.96 -26.65
C GLU A 266 7.36 -20.61 -27.36
N GLN A 267 8.11 -20.44 -28.46
CA GLN A 267 8.02 -19.25 -29.30
C GLN A 267 6.86 -19.38 -30.31
N PHE A 268 6.04 -18.34 -30.38
CA PHE A 268 4.88 -18.26 -31.27
C PHE A 268 5.10 -17.26 -32.41
N THR A 269 4.53 -17.59 -33.57
CA THR A 269 4.47 -16.69 -34.74
C THR A 269 3.04 -16.20 -34.98
N ILE A 270 2.91 -15.08 -35.69
CA ILE A 270 1.62 -14.49 -36.03
C ILE A 270 1.02 -15.24 -37.22
N SER A 271 -0.20 -15.76 -37.11
CA SER A 271 -0.87 -16.48 -38.22
C SER A 271 -1.80 -15.58 -39.03
N SER A 272 -2.59 -14.75 -38.36
CA SER A 272 -3.48 -13.79 -39.01
C SER A 272 -3.66 -12.55 -38.15
N ILE A 273 -4.06 -11.46 -38.80
CA ILE A 273 -4.36 -10.20 -38.15
C ILE A 273 -5.69 -9.70 -38.68
N GLU A 274 -6.63 -9.50 -37.78
CA GLU A 274 -7.99 -9.11 -38.10
C GLU A 274 -8.37 -7.83 -37.34
N LEU A 275 -9.20 -7.01 -37.97
CA LEU A 275 -9.78 -5.83 -37.36
C LEU A 275 -11.26 -6.12 -37.11
N ALA A 276 -11.71 -5.95 -35.87
CA ALA A 276 -13.10 -6.18 -35.46
C ALA A 276 -13.64 -4.94 -34.71
N GLY A 277 -14.96 -4.83 -34.62
CA GLY A 277 -15.64 -3.72 -33.93
C GLY A 277 -16.21 -2.66 -34.88
N ASP A 278 -16.22 -1.40 -34.45
CA ASP A 278 -16.78 -0.28 -35.21
C ASP A 278 -15.68 0.51 -35.94
N LEU A 279 -15.55 0.25 -37.24
CA LEU A 279 -14.53 0.86 -38.10
C LEU A 279 -15.04 2.16 -38.71
N ILE A 280 -14.92 3.27 -37.97
CA ILE A 280 -15.32 4.60 -38.45
C ILE A 280 -14.36 5.14 -39.53
N VAL A 281 -13.10 4.69 -39.49
CA VAL A 281 -12.05 5.01 -40.48
C VAL A 281 -11.97 3.86 -41.49
N PRO A 282 -11.72 4.13 -42.79
CA PRO A 282 -11.58 3.07 -43.78
C PRO A 282 -10.57 2.00 -43.36
N GLU A 283 -10.97 0.74 -43.45
CA GLU A 283 -10.16 -0.40 -43.03
C GLU A 283 -8.78 -0.43 -43.71
N ALA A 284 -8.70 0.00 -44.98
CA ALA A 284 -7.44 0.09 -45.71
C ALA A 284 -6.43 1.05 -45.06
N GLU A 285 -6.91 2.13 -44.44
CA GLU A 285 -6.06 3.10 -43.76
C GLU A 285 -5.54 2.53 -42.43
N LEU A 286 -6.42 1.83 -41.69
CA LEU A 286 -6.06 1.14 -40.45
C LEU A 286 -5.08 -0.01 -40.69
N LYS A 287 -5.30 -0.80 -41.75
CA LYS A 287 -4.37 -1.85 -42.19
C LYS A 287 -3.00 -1.30 -42.56
N GLY A 288 -2.93 -0.09 -43.12
CA GLY A 288 -1.65 0.59 -43.40
C GLY A 288 -0.82 0.95 -42.15
N LEU A 289 -1.43 0.96 -40.96
CA LEU A 289 -0.74 1.20 -39.69
C LEU A 289 -0.16 -0.10 -39.08
N ILE A 290 -0.62 -1.25 -39.54
CA ILE A 290 -0.16 -2.57 -39.09
C ILE A 290 1.18 -2.86 -39.77
N LYS A 291 2.27 -2.78 -39.00
CA LYS A 291 3.67 -2.98 -39.49
C LYS A 291 4.22 -4.37 -39.19
N VAL A 292 3.35 -5.37 -39.18
CA VAL A 292 3.69 -6.78 -38.91
C VAL A 292 2.95 -7.66 -39.92
N GLU A 293 3.58 -8.74 -40.32
CA GLU A 293 3.05 -9.65 -41.33
C GLU A 293 2.82 -11.06 -40.74
N PRO A 294 1.86 -11.83 -41.28
CA PRO A 294 1.75 -13.25 -40.98
C PRO A 294 3.09 -13.98 -41.22
N GLY A 295 3.54 -14.74 -40.23
CA GLY A 295 4.84 -15.41 -40.18
C GLY A 295 5.88 -14.71 -39.31
N ASP A 296 5.69 -13.43 -38.96
CA ASP A 296 6.55 -12.74 -38.00
C ASP A 296 6.44 -13.35 -36.61
N ILE A 297 7.53 -13.28 -35.84
CA ILE A 297 7.53 -13.66 -34.42
C ILE A 297 6.62 -12.70 -33.64
N PHE A 298 5.76 -13.25 -32.79
CA PHE A 298 4.89 -12.45 -31.93
C PHE A 298 5.71 -11.51 -31.04
N SER A 299 5.24 -10.28 -30.85
CA SER A 299 5.90 -9.31 -29.99
C SER A 299 4.86 -8.41 -29.33
N ARG A 300 4.73 -8.51 -28.01
CA ARG A 300 3.76 -7.70 -27.25
C ARG A 300 3.96 -6.20 -27.47
N ARG A 301 5.20 -5.71 -27.49
CA ARG A 301 5.52 -4.32 -27.81
C ARG A 301 5.05 -3.90 -29.20
N LYS A 302 5.22 -4.74 -30.23
CA LYS A 302 4.69 -4.42 -31.58
C LYS A 302 3.16 -4.38 -31.57
N VAL A 303 2.50 -5.32 -30.91
CA VAL A 303 1.03 -5.37 -30.77
C VAL A 303 0.48 -4.13 -30.06
N ASN A 304 1.11 -3.73 -28.96
CA ASN A 304 0.75 -2.51 -28.23
C ASN A 304 1.00 -1.25 -29.08
N ALA A 305 2.10 -1.20 -29.82
CA ALA A 305 2.42 -0.07 -30.70
C ALA A 305 1.39 0.07 -31.84
N ILE A 306 0.88 -1.03 -32.38
CA ILE A 306 -0.18 -1.03 -33.40
C ILE A 306 -1.50 -0.55 -32.78
N SER A 307 -1.87 -1.06 -31.60
CA SER A 307 -3.07 -0.63 -30.87
C SER A 307 -3.04 0.88 -30.60
N SER A 308 -1.88 1.39 -30.15
CA SER A 308 -1.67 2.83 -29.94
C SER A 308 -1.76 3.61 -31.24
N ALA A 309 -1.16 3.14 -32.34
CA ALA A 309 -1.20 3.84 -33.63
C ALA A 309 -2.62 3.94 -34.20
N ILE A 310 -3.42 2.87 -34.06
CA ILE A 310 -4.84 2.87 -34.43
C ILE A 310 -5.62 3.85 -33.54
N GLY A 311 -5.39 3.80 -32.22
CA GLY A 311 -5.99 4.72 -31.25
C GLY A 311 -5.67 6.19 -31.56
N ASP A 312 -4.40 6.51 -31.86
CA ASP A 312 -3.96 7.85 -32.23
C ASP A 312 -4.60 8.34 -33.53
N ARG A 313 -4.77 7.44 -34.52
CA ARG A 313 -5.45 7.76 -35.78
C ARG A 313 -6.93 8.10 -35.56
N LEU A 314 -7.61 7.38 -34.68
CA LEU A 314 -9.00 7.64 -34.27
C LEU A 314 -9.09 8.93 -33.43
N GLY A 315 -8.14 9.13 -32.52
CA GLY A 315 -8.01 10.33 -31.69
C GLY A 315 -7.85 11.60 -32.53
N ASN A 316 -7.23 11.52 -33.71
CA ASN A 316 -7.15 12.64 -34.65
C ASN A 316 -8.49 13.05 -35.26
N GLU A 317 -9.46 12.13 -35.31
CA GLU A 317 -10.80 12.40 -35.80
C GLU A 317 -11.75 12.90 -34.71
N GLY A 318 -11.33 12.99 -33.44
CA GLY A 318 -12.22 13.36 -32.33
C GLY A 318 -12.55 12.22 -31.37
N TYR A 319 -12.11 11.00 -31.64
CA TYR A 319 -12.34 9.84 -30.78
C TYR A 319 -11.19 9.67 -29.78
N ALA A 320 -11.03 10.65 -28.89
CA ALA A 320 -9.88 10.69 -28.00
C ALA A 320 -9.85 9.57 -26.95
N PHE A 321 -11.01 8.97 -26.66
CA PHE A 321 -11.16 7.84 -25.75
C PHE A 321 -11.43 6.53 -26.49
N ALA A 322 -10.98 6.43 -27.75
CA ALA A 322 -11.05 5.19 -28.51
C ALA A 322 -10.28 4.08 -27.78
N ASN A 323 -10.95 2.96 -27.58
CA ASN A 323 -10.38 1.79 -26.93
C ASN A 323 -10.03 0.75 -28.00
N VAL A 324 -8.74 0.46 -28.16
CA VAL A 324 -8.24 -0.52 -29.12
C VAL A 324 -7.55 -1.63 -28.34
N ASN A 325 -8.17 -2.81 -28.31
CA ASN A 325 -7.66 -3.96 -27.59
C ASN A 325 -7.26 -5.06 -28.57
N ALA A 326 -6.03 -5.54 -28.45
CA ALA A 326 -5.59 -6.73 -29.16
C ALA A 326 -5.94 -7.98 -28.35
N ILE A 327 -6.73 -8.88 -28.93
CA ILE A 327 -7.09 -10.16 -28.35
C ILE A 327 -6.26 -11.23 -29.09
N PRO A 328 -5.23 -11.81 -28.45
CA PRO A 328 -4.49 -12.91 -29.03
C PRO A 328 -5.28 -14.22 -28.87
N GLU A 329 -5.59 -14.88 -29.97
CA GLU A 329 -6.09 -16.25 -29.99
C GLU A 329 -4.90 -17.20 -30.21
N ILE A 330 -4.61 -18.01 -29.20
CA ILE A 330 -3.43 -18.88 -29.17
C ILE A 330 -3.79 -20.26 -29.70
N ASP A 331 -3.14 -20.66 -30.79
CA ASP A 331 -3.10 -22.04 -31.26
C ASP A 331 -1.83 -22.72 -30.71
N ALA A 332 -2.00 -23.48 -29.64
CA ALA A 332 -0.90 -24.19 -28.98
C ALA A 332 -0.34 -25.35 -29.83
N GLU A 333 -1.15 -25.97 -30.70
CA GLU A 333 -0.69 -27.08 -31.54
C GLU A 333 0.14 -26.58 -32.72
N GLY A 334 -0.32 -25.50 -33.35
CA GLY A 334 0.36 -24.85 -34.48
C GLY A 334 1.49 -23.90 -34.09
N LYS A 335 1.65 -23.59 -32.80
CA LYS A 335 2.56 -22.55 -32.25
C LYS A 335 2.34 -21.19 -32.91
N GLN A 336 1.07 -20.87 -33.13
CA GLN A 336 0.64 -19.72 -33.89
C GLN A 336 -0.33 -18.88 -33.07
N VAL A 337 -0.35 -17.58 -33.34
CA VAL A 337 -1.29 -16.65 -32.72
C VAL A 337 -1.99 -15.82 -33.77
N SER A 338 -3.32 -15.85 -33.72
CA SER A 338 -4.16 -14.90 -34.43
C SER A 338 -4.37 -13.66 -33.57
N LEU A 339 -4.26 -12.47 -34.16
CA LEU A 339 -4.43 -11.20 -33.47
C LEU A 339 -5.69 -10.51 -33.96
N ILE A 340 -6.69 -10.44 -33.10
CA ILE A 340 -7.92 -9.71 -33.37
C ILE A 340 -7.85 -8.37 -32.64
N TYR A 341 -7.73 -7.27 -33.38
CA TYR A 341 -7.80 -5.92 -32.82
C TYR A 341 -9.27 -5.49 -32.77
N PHE A 342 -9.83 -5.50 -31.57
CA PHE A 342 -11.17 -4.99 -31.31
C PHE A 342 -11.12 -3.48 -31.10
N ILE A 343 -11.78 -2.75 -31.99
CA ILE A 343 -11.80 -1.29 -32.03
C ILE A 343 -13.18 -0.80 -31.58
N ASP A 344 -13.19 -0.08 -30.46
CA ASP A 344 -14.32 0.71 -30.00
C ASP A 344 -13.94 2.19 -30.03
N PRO A 345 -14.37 2.96 -31.03
CA PRO A 345 -14.08 4.39 -31.13
C PRO A 345 -14.69 5.21 -29.99
N GLY A 346 -15.73 4.69 -29.32
CA GLY A 346 -16.49 5.45 -28.34
C GLY A 346 -17.15 6.70 -28.94
N LYS A 347 -17.32 7.73 -28.12
CA LYS A 347 -17.94 8.99 -28.55
C LYS A 347 -16.90 9.97 -29.07
N ARG A 348 -17.27 10.70 -30.13
CA ARG A 348 -16.51 11.85 -30.59
C ARG A 348 -16.66 13.00 -29.58
N VAL A 349 -15.54 13.57 -29.16
CA VAL A 349 -15.52 14.65 -28.15
C VAL A 349 -14.96 15.95 -28.70
N TYR A 350 -15.45 17.07 -28.18
CA TYR A 350 -14.91 18.41 -28.46
C TYR A 350 -14.32 19.05 -27.22
N VAL A 351 -13.34 19.91 -27.45
CA VAL A 351 -12.72 20.71 -26.41
C VAL A 351 -13.65 21.86 -26.05
N ARG A 352 -14.16 21.86 -24.83
CA ARG A 352 -14.98 22.96 -24.33
C ARG A 352 -14.11 24.16 -23.98
N ARG A 353 -13.09 23.97 -23.14
CA ARG A 353 -12.16 25.01 -22.68
C ARG A 353 -10.75 24.46 -22.51
N ILE A 354 -9.78 25.36 -22.66
CA ILE A 354 -8.37 25.13 -22.33
C ILE A 354 -8.05 25.99 -21.11
N ASN A 355 -7.86 25.33 -19.97
CA ASN A 355 -7.48 25.94 -18.71
C ASN A 355 -5.97 25.81 -18.53
N ILE A 356 -5.31 26.92 -18.19
CA ILE A 356 -3.87 26.96 -17.89
C ILE A 356 -3.74 27.35 -16.41
N SER A 357 -2.96 26.59 -15.66
CA SER A 357 -2.72 26.77 -14.23
C SER A 357 -1.22 26.69 -13.92
N GLY A 358 -0.79 27.31 -12.81
CA GLY A 358 0.62 27.34 -12.38
C GLY A 358 1.47 28.45 -13.01
N ASN A 359 0.92 29.19 -13.97
CA ASN A 359 1.60 30.29 -14.66
C ASN A 359 1.60 31.62 -13.86
N GLU A 360 2.03 31.61 -12.60
CA GLU A 360 2.05 32.81 -11.75
C GLU A 360 3.01 33.90 -12.24
N LYS A 361 4.11 33.50 -12.88
CA LYS A 361 5.16 34.41 -13.40
C LYS A 361 5.06 34.66 -14.90
N THR A 362 4.19 33.95 -15.61
CA THR A 362 4.09 33.99 -17.08
C THR A 362 2.66 34.27 -17.51
N ASP A 363 2.45 35.24 -18.40
CA ASP A 363 1.12 35.55 -18.91
C ASP A 363 0.48 34.34 -19.62
N ASP A 364 -0.81 34.13 -19.38
CA ASP A 364 -1.59 33.04 -20.00
C ASP A 364 -1.46 33.03 -21.53
N GLU A 365 -1.47 34.21 -22.18
CA GLU A 365 -1.36 34.38 -23.63
C GLU A 365 -0.06 33.79 -24.20
N VAL A 366 1.03 33.85 -23.43
CA VAL A 366 2.35 33.34 -23.86
C VAL A 366 2.33 31.83 -24.03
N ILE A 367 1.56 31.13 -23.18
CA ILE A 367 1.37 29.68 -23.23
C ILE A 367 0.26 29.34 -24.22
N ARG A 368 -0.87 30.08 -24.17
CA ARG A 368 -2.04 29.84 -25.00
C ARG A 368 -1.73 29.91 -26.50
N ARG A 369 -0.87 30.83 -26.95
CA ARG A 369 -0.46 30.94 -28.36
C ARG A 369 0.32 29.72 -28.89
N GLU A 370 0.87 28.89 -28.01
CA GLU A 370 1.57 27.66 -28.40
C GLU A 370 0.61 26.50 -28.69
N PHE A 371 -0.64 26.60 -28.24
CA PHE A 371 -1.65 25.58 -28.50
C PHE A 371 -2.00 25.47 -29.99
N ARG A 372 -2.08 24.22 -30.45
CA ARG A 372 -2.54 23.83 -31.78
C ARG A 372 -3.95 23.28 -31.75
N GLN A 373 -4.37 22.75 -30.60
CA GLN A 373 -5.76 22.44 -30.32
C GLN A 373 -6.51 23.73 -30.03
N MET A 374 -7.70 23.88 -30.61
CA MET A 374 -8.57 25.04 -30.38
C MET A 374 -9.74 24.66 -29.48
N GLU A 375 -10.19 25.62 -28.68
CA GLU A 375 -11.48 25.54 -27.98
C GLU A 375 -12.64 25.52 -28.98
N GLY A 376 -13.71 24.80 -28.65
CA GLY A 376 -14.88 24.61 -29.51
C GLY A 376 -14.65 23.68 -30.72
N ALA A 377 -13.43 23.18 -30.93
CA ALA A 377 -13.12 22.23 -31.99
C ALA A 377 -13.14 20.78 -31.47
N TRP A 378 -13.29 19.81 -32.39
CA TRP A 378 -13.06 18.40 -32.10
C TRP A 378 -11.69 18.20 -31.47
N LEU A 379 -11.62 17.30 -30.48
CA LEU A 379 -10.36 16.96 -29.85
C LEU A 379 -9.46 16.23 -30.85
N SER A 380 -8.21 16.64 -30.98
CA SER A 380 -7.20 15.87 -31.71
C SER A 380 -6.03 15.60 -30.79
N THR A 381 -5.76 14.32 -30.54
CA THR A 381 -4.62 13.86 -29.74
C THR A 381 -3.30 14.37 -30.32
N THR A 382 -3.12 14.34 -31.65
CA THR A 382 -1.92 14.91 -32.30
C THR A 382 -1.78 16.40 -32.07
N LYS A 383 -2.87 17.18 -32.14
CA LYS A 383 -2.82 18.63 -31.87
C LYS A 383 -2.50 18.91 -30.40
N LEU A 384 -3.07 18.14 -29.47
CA LEU A 384 -2.75 18.25 -28.04
C LEU A 384 -1.29 17.93 -27.74
N ASN A 385 -0.79 16.78 -28.18
CA ASN A 385 0.59 16.37 -27.96
C ASN A 385 1.57 17.40 -28.56
N ARG A 386 1.25 17.91 -29.76
CA ARG A 386 2.03 19.01 -30.36
C ARG A 386 1.97 20.31 -29.55
N SER A 387 0.85 20.60 -28.90
CA SER A 387 0.70 21.77 -28.02
C SER A 387 1.60 21.60 -26.78
N GLN A 388 1.54 20.44 -26.13
CA GLN A 388 2.38 20.12 -24.96
C GLN A 388 3.87 20.22 -25.27
N VAL A 389 4.33 19.61 -26.38
CA VAL A 389 5.74 19.67 -26.80
C VAL A 389 6.19 21.11 -27.07
N ARG A 390 5.33 21.97 -27.62
CA ARG A 390 5.67 23.39 -27.86
C ARG A 390 5.81 24.17 -26.56
N VAL A 391 4.91 23.95 -25.61
CA VAL A 391 4.97 24.59 -24.28
C VAL A 391 6.20 24.12 -23.51
N GLN A 392 6.51 22.82 -23.51
CA GLN A 392 7.72 22.28 -22.89
C GLN A 392 9.02 22.87 -23.46
N ARG A 393 9.03 23.24 -24.75
CA ARG A 393 10.20 23.84 -25.41
C ARG A 393 10.46 25.30 -25.04
N LEU A 394 9.58 25.94 -24.28
CA LEU A 394 9.74 27.33 -23.87
C LEU A 394 10.91 27.53 -22.90
N GLY A 395 11.34 26.48 -22.21
CA GLY A 395 12.60 26.45 -21.43
C GLY A 395 12.59 27.25 -20.12
N TYR A 396 11.53 27.99 -19.84
CA TYR A 396 11.29 28.70 -18.56
C TYR A 396 10.17 28.06 -17.72
N LEU A 397 9.76 26.84 -18.08
CA LEU A 397 8.77 26.03 -17.36
C LEU A 397 9.46 24.75 -16.89
N ASP A 398 9.28 24.39 -15.62
CA ASP A 398 9.95 23.23 -15.01
C ASP A 398 9.25 21.92 -15.41
N GLN A 399 7.91 21.88 -15.30
CA GLN A 399 7.11 20.69 -15.60
C GLN A 399 5.81 21.09 -16.29
N VAL A 400 5.46 20.39 -17.38
CA VAL A 400 4.22 20.63 -18.13
C VAL A 400 3.38 19.37 -18.13
N THR A 401 2.29 19.39 -17.38
CA THR A 401 1.33 18.29 -17.25
C THR A 401 0.04 18.64 -17.99
N LEU A 402 -0.45 17.72 -18.81
CA LEU A 402 -1.68 17.89 -19.58
C LEU A 402 -2.69 16.83 -19.14
N GLU A 403 -3.86 17.28 -18.72
CA GLU A 403 -4.99 16.43 -18.35
C GLU A 403 -6.20 16.75 -19.21
N THR A 404 -7.00 15.73 -19.52
CA THR A 404 -8.21 15.86 -20.36
C THR A 404 -9.43 15.29 -19.65
N PRO A 405 -9.84 15.85 -18.50
CA PRO A 405 -11.01 15.36 -17.80
C PRO A 405 -12.29 15.53 -18.63
N LEU A 406 -13.16 14.51 -18.56
CA LEU A 406 -14.52 14.59 -19.06
C LEU A 406 -15.32 15.62 -18.26
N VAL A 407 -16.16 16.39 -18.94
CA VAL A 407 -17.04 17.36 -18.28
C VAL A 407 -18.12 16.61 -17.48
N PRO A 408 -18.27 16.88 -16.17
CA PRO A 408 -19.29 16.21 -15.35
C PRO A 408 -20.69 16.39 -15.95
N GLY A 409 -21.39 15.27 -16.16
CA GLY A 409 -22.75 15.25 -16.71
C GLY A 409 -22.85 15.40 -18.23
N ILE A 410 -21.74 15.56 -18.97
CA ILE A 410 -21.74 15.72 -20.43
C ILE A 410 -20.71 14.76 -21.05
N SER A 411 -21.17 13.80 -21.87
CA SER A 411 -20.32 12.71 -22.38
C SER A 411 -19.54 13.02 -23.67
N ASP A 412 -19.84 14.13 -24.33
CA ASP A 412 -19.25 14.57 -25.60
C ASP A 412 -18.29 15.77 -25.42
N GLN A 413 -18.04 16.19 -24.19
CA GLN A 413 -17.21 17.35 -23.85
C GLN A 413 -16.04 16.99 -22.96
N VAL A 414 -14.90 17.61 -23.25
CA VAL A 414 -13.71 17.58 -22.41
C VAL A 414 -13.21 18.99 -22.16
N ASP A 415 -12.68 19.20 -20.96
CA ASP A 415 -11.80 20.33 -20.71
C ASP A 415 -10.36 19.86 -20.88
N VAL A 416 -9.50 20.77 -21.34
CA VAL A 416 -8.06 20.53 -21.43
C VAL A 416 -7.41 21.36 -20.33
N ASN A 417 -6.86 20.71 -19.33
CA ASN A 417 -6.20 21.37 -18.21
C ASN A 417 -4.69 21.20 -18.38
N MET A 418 -3.98 22.32 -18.49
CA MET A 418 -2.52 22.33 -18.53
C MET A 418 -1.98 22.98 -17.26
N SER A 419 -1.20 22.22 -16.51
CA SER A 419 -0.44 22.74 -15.36
C SER A 419 1.02 22.94 -15.77
N VAL A 420 1.56 24.12 -15.49
CA VAL A 420 2.93 24.54 -15.84
C VAL A 420 3.74 25.01 -14.64
#